data_AF-A0A3D4ZVW9-F1
#
_entry.id   AF-A0A3D4ZVW9-F1
#
_cell.length_a   1.000
_cell.length_b   1.000
_cell.length_c   1.000
_cell.angle_alpha   90.00
_cell.angle_beta   90.00
_cell.angle_gamma   90.00
#
_symmetry.space_group_name_H-M   'P 1'
#
loop_
_entity.id
_entity.type
_entity.pdbx_description
1 polymer ?
#
loop_
_entity_poly.entity_id
_entity_poly.type
_entity_poly.pdbx_seq_one_letter_code
_entity_poly.pdbx_strand_id
1 'polypeptide(L)'
;MCVMALLAIGLGAPCEDFARGPSEQVLFEHSQPRSESVRLRIDNSPGGEVSASADGGSTWRVLGRVVEPAGAVNPKGYTASKWAADSAVAATAVNGIHIKVANHPETGRGIVFSIIPGGKTIGAAREGAGASIVTDIEGGTLIFGGYGPYVNSPVFVERDLTLQPLPADYVPAAGDVLQIVRSDPLRMPLHCTFENRVGGIISVEYTGEPPRAIGRVLRAISGIGRFEGTLYAAAGRLRANHCGVVDISTSPLGEVGGFQIIPRGHAQSPELSYVATSTQWLVIGPLDDADPSWEGIAPLFSGYLLPSYRPDDILGDHDDWMQRALSRLLVQVRYNGGDWEPMPRICLDPGAQTDNREQSGGGRRRLWRIPASLNPYTPLPPTAYDALTGVTDIRIVFPQAVYWPATENGQ
;
A
#
# COMPACT_ATOMS: atom_id res chain seq x y z
N MET A 1 -20.45 -47.86 -39.55
CA MET A 1 -20.42 -46.38 -39.52
C MET A 1 -20.41 -45.94 -38.06
N CYS A 2 -19.21 -45.72 -37.49
CA CYS A 2 -19.06 -45.04 -36.20
C CYS A 2 -18.47 -43.67 -36.51
N VAL A 3 -19.28 -42.63 -36.32
CA VAL A 3 -18.82 -41.24 -36.43
C VAL A 3 -18.17 -40.88 -35.10
N MET A 4 -16.85 -40.77 -35.10
CA MET A 4 -16.08 -40.12 -34.03
C MET A 4 -16.40 -38.63 -34.04
N ALA A 5 -17.14 -38.16 -33.03
CA ALA A 5 -17.24 -36.73 -32.74
C ALA A 5 -15.99 -36.33 -31.95
N LEU A 6 -15.08 -35.59 -32.59
CA LEU A 6 -14.04 -34.85 -31.89
C LEU A 6 -14.72 -33.79 -31.02
N LEU A 7 -14.70 -33.97 -29.70
CA LEU A 7 -14.83 -32.86 -28.77
C LEU A 7 -13.55 -32.03 -28.89
N ALA A 8 -13.63 -30.90 -29.58
CA ALA A 8 -12.63 -29.85 -29.44
C ALA A 8 -12.69 -29.34 -27.99
N ILE A 9 -11.73 -29.76 -27.18
CA ILE A 9 -11.42 -29.10 -25.91
C ILE A 9 -10.94 -27.71 -26.32
N GLY A 10 -11.78 -26.70 -26.14
CA GLY A 10 -11.36 -25.31 -26.21
C GLY A 10 -10.26 -25.10 -25.19
N LEU A 11 -9.00 -25.11 -25.64
CA LEU A 11 -7.91 -24.47 -24.94
C LEU A 11 -8.37 -23.04 -24.73
N GLY A 12 -8.70 -22.69 -23.48
CA GLY A 12 -9.05 -21.32 -23.14
C GLY A 12 -7.97 -20.41 -23.70
N ALA A 13 -8.37 -19.49 -24.58
CA ALA A 13 -7.51 -18.40 -24.98
C ALA A 13 -6.97 -17.74 -23.69
N PRO A 14 -5.69 -17.34 -23.64
CA PRO A 14 -5.22 -16.52 -22.53
C PRO A 14 -6.19 -15.36 -22.40
N CYS A 15 -6.84 -15.23 -21.23
CA CYS A 15 -7.68 -14.10 -20.89
C CYS A 15 -6.90 -12.84 -21.31
N GLU A 16 -7.47 -12.09 -22.25
CA GLU A 16 -6.80 -10.92 -22.83
C GLU A 16 -6.27 -10.05 -21.68
N ASP A 17 -4.97 -9.80 -21.69
CA ASP A 17 -4.32 -8.93 -20.74
C ASP A 17 -4.99 -7.56 -20.94
N PHE A 18 -5.91 -7.16 -20.05
CA PHE A 18 -6.64 -5.89 -20.16
C PHE A 18 -5.66 -4.78 -20.52
N ALA A 19 -6.07 -3.85 -21.38
CA ALA A 19 -5.33 -2.61 -21.54
C ALA A 19 -5.06 -2.03 -20.14
N ARG A 20 -3.83 -1.58 -19.89
CA ARG A 20 -3.41 -0.98 -18.62
C ARG A 20 -3.04 0.46 -18.87
N GLY A 21 -3.39 1.34 -17.94
CA GLY A 21 -3.12 2.75 -18.10
C GLY A 21 -4.15 3.64 -17.41
N PRO A 22 -3.93 4.95 -17.43
CA PRO A 22 -4.95 5.88 -16.97
C PRO A 22 -6.16 5.85 -17.92
N SER A 23 -7.36 5.68 -17.35
CA SER A 23 -8.59 6.07 -18.04
C SER A 23 -8.71 7.59 -18.07
N GLU A 24 -9.56 8.13 -18.94
CA GLU A 24 -9.76 9.58 -19.08
C GLU A 24 -10.02 10.27 -17.72
N GLN A 25 -10.79 9.61 -16.87
CA GLN A 25 -11.22 10.16 -15.58
C GLN A 25 -10.14 10.10 -14.49
N VAL A 26 -8.98 9.50 -14.73
CA VAL A 26 -7.83 9.58 -13.79
C VAL A 26 -6.60 10.22 -14.42
N LEU A 27 -6.71 10.73 -15.66
CA LEU A 27 -5.61 11.40 -16.34
C LEU A 27 -5.10 12.61 -15.56
N PHE A 28 -5.98 13.37 -14.94
CA PHE A 28 -5.59 14.53 -14.11
C PHE A 28 -4.68 14.10 -12.95
N GLU A 29 -5.11 13.13 -12.13
CA GLU A 29 -4.30 12.63 -11.00
C GLU A 29 -2.99 11.99 -11.46
N HIS A 30 -3.01 11.31 -12.61
CA HIS A 30 -1.85 10.62 -13.14
C HIS A 30 -0.79 11.57 -13.71
N SER A 31 -1.21 12.61 -14.42
CA SER A 31 -0.31 13.47 -15.19
C SER A 31 -0.05 14.84 -14.57
N GLN A 32 -0.72 15.20 -13.48
CA GLN A 32 -0.54 16.52 -12.90
C GLN A 32 0.93 16.78 -12.49
N PRO A 33 1.40 18.04 -12.59
CA PRO A 33 2.73 18.41 -12.13
C PRO A 33 2.99 18.01 -10.68
N ARG A 34 4.25 17.67 -10.40
CA ARG A 34 4.69 17.25 -9.06
C ARG A 34 5.92 18.04 -8.66
N SER A 35 6.03 18.33 -7.36
CA SER A 35 7.21 18.93 -6.76
C SER A 35 7.86 17.93 -5.81
N GLU A 36 9.18 17.83 -5.84
CA GLU A 36 9.92 17.06 -4.86
C GLU A 36 9.56 17.53 -3.44
N SER A 37 9.11 16.60 -2.60
CA SER A 37 8.71 16.88 -1.22
C SER A 37 9.67 16.27 -0.22
N VAL A 38 10.20 15.08 -0.52
CA VAL A 38 11.21 14.39 0.29
C VAL A 38 12.16 13.63 -0.62
N ARG A 39 13.45 13.72 -0.33
CA ARG A 39 14.48 12.83 -0.86
C ARG A 39 15.04 11.97 0.24
N LEU A 40 15.05 10.66 0.04
CA LEU A 40 15.72 9.72 0.92
C LEU A 40 17.11 9.41 0.35
N ARG A 41 18.10 9.25 1.23
CA ARG A 41 19.45 8.76 0.92
C ARG A 41 19.79 7.61 1.83
N ILE A 42 20.17 6.49 1.26
CA ILE A 42 20.45 5.23 1.94
C ILE A 42 21.85 4.78 1.55
N ASP A 43 22.79 4.84 2.49
CA ASP A 43 24.12 4.26 2.35
C ASP A 43 24.04 2.76 2.65
N ASN A 44 24.16 1.93 1.60
CA ASN A 44 24.10 0.47 1.67
C ASN A 44 25.39 -0.12 2.26
N SER A 45 25.75 0.27 3.48
CA SER A 45 26.93 -0.20 4.20
C SER A 45 26.57 -0.50 5.65
N PRO A 46 27.22 -1.45 6.34
CA PRO A 46 27.04 -1.60 7.78
C PRO A 46 27.33 -0.27 8.51
N GLY A 47 26.35 0.25 9.25
CA GLY A 47 26.42 1.56 9.93
C GLY A 47 26.13 2.78 9.03
N GLY A 48 25.93 2.57 7.73
CA GLY A 48 25.62 3.61 6.75
C GLY A 48 24.34 4.36 7.08
N GLU A 49 24.28 5.64 6.79
CA GLU A 49 23.15 6.48 7.19
C GLU A 49 21.93 6.30 6.28
N VAL A 50 20.77 6.27 6.92
CA VAL A 50 19.46 6.47 6.28
C VAL A 50 19.03 7.89 6.62
N SER A 51 18.96 8.76 5.61
CA SER A 51 18.68 10.18 5.79
C SER A 51 17.55 10.67 4.89
N ALA A 52 16.92 11.77 5.28
CA ALA A 52 15.95 12.49 4.46
C ALA A 52 16.33 13.95 4.25
N SER A 53 15.91 14.51 3.12
CA SER A 53 16.04 15.92 2.77
C SER A 53 14.70 16.46 2.28
N ALA A 54 14.39 17.71 2.66
CA ALA A 54 13.23 18.46 2.16
C ALA A 54 13.60 19.50 1.10
N ASP A 55 14.88 19.64 0.76
CA ASP A 55 15.44 20.74 -0.03
C ASP A 55 16.34 20.25 -1.16
N GLY A 56 16.01 19.09 -1.74
CA GLY A 56 16.73 18.58 -2.91
C GLY A 56 18.11 18.00 -2.60
N GLY A 57 18.35 17.61 -1.36
CA GLY A 57 19.64 17.09 -0.89
C GLY A 57 20.65 18.17 -0.49
N SER A 58 20.21 19.42 -0.30
CA SER A 58 21.08 20.50 0.19
C SER A 58 21.39 20.32 1.68
N THR A 59 20.41 19.88 2.46
CA THR A 59 20.55 19.49 3.85
C THR A 59 19.97 18.10 4.09
N TRP A 60 20.55 17.37 5.05
CA TRP A 60 20.18 15.99 5.36
C TRP A 60 19.91 15.82 6.85
N ARG A 61 18.77 15.23 7.17
CA ARG A 61 18.41 14.77 8.52
C ARG A 61 18.63 13.27 8.59
N VAL A 62 19.49 12.83 9.50
CA VAL A 62 19.69 11.40 9.79
C VAL A 62 18.45 10.84 10.47
N LEU A 63 17.89 9.77 9.92
CA LEU A 63 16.69 9.08 10.42
C LEU A 63 17.04 7.75 11.11
N GLY A 64 18.09 7.08 10.65
CA GLY A 64 18.54 5.79 11.17
C GLY A 64 19.78 5.31 10.46
N ARG A 65 20.11 4.02 10.62
CA ARG A 65 21.30 3.39 10.04
C ARG A 65 20.98 2.02 9.44
N VAL A 66 21.79 1.65 8.45
CA VAL A 66 21.79 0.30 7.87
C VAL A 66 22.53 -0.64 8.83
N VAL A 67 21.89 -1.75 9.17
CA VAL A 67 22.42 -2.83 10.00
C VAL A 67 23.03 -3.92 9.12
N GLU A 68 22.32 -4.32 8.05
CA GLU A 68 22.80 -5.32 7.09
C GLU A 68 22.61 -4.77 5.67
N PRO A 69 23.67 -4.68 4.85
CA PRO A 69 23.54 -4.24 3.47
C PRO A 69 22.92 -5.31 2.58
N ALA A 70 22.24 -4.88 1.52
CA ALA A 70 21.86 -5.77 0.43
C ALA A 70 23.07 -6.08 -0.46
N GLY A 71 23.17 -7.34 -0.89
CA GLY A 71 24.18 -7.83 -1.84
C GLY A 71 23.58 -8.63 -3.00
N ALA A 72 22.26 -8.68 -3.10
CA ALA A 72 21.53 -9.49 -4.05
C ALA A 72 20.18 -8.85 -4.44
N VAL A 73 19.53 -9.45 -5.42
CA VAL A 73 18.14 -9.16 -5.81
C VAL A 73 17.30 -10.43 -5.72
N ASN A 74 16.00 -10.28 -5.52
CA ASN A 74 15.00 -11.32 -5.71
C ASN A 74 14.45 -11.25 -7.14
N PRO A 75 14.80 -12.20 -8.04
CA PRO A 75 14.32 -12.21 -9.42
C PRO A 75 12.85 -12.66 -9.55
N LYS A 76 12.22 -13.08 -8.45
CA LYS A 76 10.85 -13.59 -8.39
C LYS A 76 9.96 -12.66 -7.58
N GLY A 77 9.98 -11.35 -7.87
CA GLY A 77 9.09 -10.40 -7.23
C GLY A 77 7.61 -10.80 -7.33
N TYR A 78 6.77 -10.27 -6.44
CA TYR A 78 5.32 -10.51 -6.45
C TYR A 78 4.70 -10.03 -7.77
N THR A 79 3.62 -10.64 -8.25
CA THR A 79 3.07 -10.37 -9.59
C THR A 79 2.85 -8.89 -9.87
N ALA A 80 2.32 -8.14 -8.90
CA ALA A 80 2.01 -6.73 -9.09
C ALA A 80 3.24 -5.82 -9.27
N SER A 81 4.45 -6.29 -8.91
CA SER A 81 5.69 -5.55 -9.13
C SER A 81 5.96 -5.25 -10.60
N LYS A 82 5.40 -6.05 -11.53
CA LYS A 82 5.59 -5.84 -12.98
C LYS A 82 5.07 -4.50 -13.50
N TRP A 83 4.13 -3.90 -12.77
CA TRP A 83 3.44 -2.66 -13.14
C TRP A 83 4.10 -1.40 -12.60
N ALA A 84 5.13 -1.54 -11.75
CA ALA A 84 5.95 -0.41 -11.36
C ALA A 84 6.87 -0.01 -12.52
N ALA A 85 7.25 1.26 -12.60
CA ALA A 85 8.32 1.70 -13.47
C ALA A 85 9.64 1.02 -13.08
N ASP A 86 10.52 0.81 -14.07
CA ASP A 86 11.89 0.37 -13.79
C ASP A 86 12.62 1.44 -12.98
N SER A 87 13.58 1.02 -12.15
CA SER A 87 14.29 1.92 -11.24
C SER A 87 13.36 2.74 -10.33
N ALA A 88 12.34 2.11 -9.76
CA ALA A 88 11.34 2.79 -8.95
C ALA A 88 10.83 1.94 -7.76
N VAL A 89 10.19 2.59 -6.80
CA VAL A 89 9.52 1.93 -5.68
C VAL A 89 8.29 1.17 -6.19
N ALA A 90 8.29 -0.15 -6.11
CA ALA A 90 7.16 -1.00 -6.50
C ALA A 90 6.13 -1.21 -5.39
N ALA A 91 6.55 -1.08 -4.12
CA ALA A 91 5.68 -1.07 -2.97
C ALA A 91 6.25 -0.22 -1.83
N THR A 92 5.35 0.37 -1.07
CA THR A 92 5.63 1.07 0.17
C THR A 92 4.73 0.48 1.26
N ALA A 93 5.31 0.06 2.38
CA ALA A 93 4.58 -0.56 3.47
C ALA A 93 5.21 -0.22 4.82
N VAL A 94 4.40 -0.34 5.88
CA VAL A 94 4.86 -0.18 7.28
C VAL A 94 5.98 -1.14 7.67
N ASN A 95 6.17 -2.23 6.93
CA ASN A 95 7.19 -3.25 7.19
C ASN A 95 8.17 -3.46 6.02
N GLY A 96 8.21 -2.56 5.05
CA GLY A 96 9.18 -2.64 3.97
C GLY A 96 8.90 -1.73 2.78
N ILE A 97 9.96 -1.38 2.07
CA ILE A 97 9.92 -0.67 0.79
C ILE A 97 10.52 -1.62 -0.25
N HIS A 98 9.77 -1.94 -1.29
CA HIS A 98 10.26 -2.80 -2.38
C HIS A 98 10.65 -1.93 -3.57
N ILE A 99 11.88 -2.08 -4.03
CA ILE A 99 12.45 -1.35 -5.18
C ILE A 99 12.54 -2.31 -6.34
N LYS A 100 11.96 -1.92 -7.48
CA LYS A 100 12.09 -2.63 -8.75
C LYS A 100 13.30 -2.10 -9.49
N VAL A 101 14.14 -3.03 -9.94
CA VAL A 101 15.24 -2.78 -10.87
C VAL A 101 14.70 -2.80 -12.30
N ALA A 102 14.18 -3.96 -12.73
CA ALA A 102 13.63 -4.18 -14.06
C ALA A 102 12.55 -5.28 -14.02
N ASN A 103 11.90 -5.55 -15.15
CA ASN A 103 11.09 -6.75 -15.33
C ASN A 103 11.97 -7.95 -15.72
N HIS A 104 11.70 -9.10 -15.10
CA HIS A 104 12.29 -10.37 -15.49
C HIS A 104 11.83 -10.75 -16.91
N PRO A 105 12.74 -11.11 -17.82
CA PRO A 105 12.41 -11.31 -19.24
C PRO A 105 11.38 -12.43 -19.48
N GLU A 106 11.46 -13.52 -18.70
CA GLU A 106 10.56 -14.68 -18.90
C GLU A 106 9.20 -14.55 -18.18
N THR A 107 9.19 -14.08 -16.94
CA THR A 107 7.97 -14.07 -16.11
C THR A 107 7.24 -12.73 -16.15
N GLY A 108 7.91 -11.68 -16.63
CA GLY A 108 7.45 -10.29 -16.57
C GLY A 108 7.42 -9.70 -15.15
N ARG A 109 7.62 -10.48 -14.09
CA ARG A 109 7.62 -10.01 -12.69
C ARG A 109 8.81 -9.09 -12.43
N GLY A 110 8.70 -8.20 -11.46
CA GLY A 110 9.82 -7.34 -11.07
C GLY A 110 10.99 -8.15 -10.50
N ILE A 111 12.21 -7.78 -10.90
CA ILE A 111 13.45 -8.07 -10.19
C ILE A 111 13.56 -7.01 -9.10
N VAL A 112 13.48 -7.43 -7.84
CA VAL A 112 13.32 -6.49 -6.71
C VAL A 112 14.37 -6.71 -5.62
N PHE A 113 14.70 -5.66 -4.90
CA PHE A 113 15.32 -5.73 -3.57
C PHE A 113 14.54 -4.83 -2.62
N SER A 114 14.77 -4.97 -1.32
CA SER A 114 13.96 -4.29 -0.31
C SER A 114 14.78 -3.46 0.65
N ILE A 115 14.15 -2.45 1.25
CA ILE A 115 14.60 -1.83 2.49
C ILE A 115 13.62 -2.27 3.58
N ILE A 116 14.10 -2.81 4.69
CA ILE A 116 13.25 -3.38 5.75
C ILE A 116 13.62 -2.84 7.13
N PRO A 117 12.65 -2.76 8.06
CA PRO A 117 12.91 -2.33 9.43
C PRO A 117 13.78 -3.32 10.21
N GLY A 118 14.35 -2.85 11.31
CA GLY A 118 15.11 -3.66 12.24
C GLY A 118 14.22 -4.61 13.05
N GLY A 119 14.74 -5.80 13.39
CA GLY A 119 14.03 -6.78 14.23
C GLY A 119 13.30 -7.89 13.45
N LYS A 120 12.32 -8.53 14.09
CA LYS A 120 11.49 -9.58 13.45
C LYS A 120 10.56 -8.95 12.42
N THR A 121 10.97 -8.96 11.16
CA THR A 121 10.10 -8.63 10.03
C THR A 121 9.21 -9.84 9.70
N ILE A 122 7.89 -9.63 9.64
CA ILE A 122 6.89 -10.64 9.26
C ILE A 122 6.45 -10.40 7.80
N GLY A 123 6.25 -11.48 7.03
CA GLY A 123 5.79 -11.46 5.64
C GLY A 123 6.90 -11.54 4.58
N ALA A 124 6.54 -11.33 3.31
CA ALA A 124 7.41 -11.53 2.13
C ALA A 124 8.64 -10.60 2.06
N ALA A 125 8.76 -9.63 2.96
CA ALA A 125 9.83 -8.63 2.91
C ALA A 125 11.24 -9.19 3.20
N ARG A 126 11.35 -10.41 3.76
CA ARG A 126 12.63 -11.11 3.98
C ARG A 126 12.90 -12.24 2.98
N GLU A 127 12.09 -12.36 1.93
CA GLU A 127 12.25 -13.42 0.93
C GLU A 127 13.43 -13.12 -0.02
N GLY A 128 14.47 -13.96 0.08
CA GLY A 128 15.71 -13.86 -0.71
C GLY A 128 16.90 -13.48 0.15
N ALA A 129 17.79 -14.45 0.43
CA ALA A 129 18.99 -14.21 1.22
C ALA A 129 19.83 -13.08 0.59
N GLY A 130 20.09 -12.02 1.35
CA GLY A 130 20.89 -10.87 0.90
C GLY A 130 20.17 -9.86 0.00
N ALA A 131 18.87 -10.03 -0.29
CA ALA A 131 18.10 -9.11 -1.15
C ALA A 131 17.41 -7.95 -0.39
N SER A 132 17.89 -7.64 0.81
CA SER A 132 17.30 -6.60 1.66
C SER A 132 18.37 -5.78 2.37
N ILE A 133 18.21 -4.47 2.34
CA ILE A 133 18.89 -3.51 3.21
C ILE A 133 18.11 -3.51 4.53
N VAL A 134 18.70 -4.04 5.59
CA VAL A 134 18.10 -4.05 6.92
C VAL A 134 18.52 -2.79 7.65
N THR A 135 17.57 -2.06 8.23
CA THR A 135 17.81 -0.82 8.98
C THR A 135 17.62 -1.02 10.48
N ASP A 136 17.99 -0.05 11.30
CA ASP A 136 17.63 0.01 12.74
C ASP A 136 16.29 0.73 12.98
N ILE A 137 15.64 1.18 11.91
CA ILE A 137 14.37 1.91 11.95
C ILE A 137 13.23 0.96 12.28
N GLU A 138 12.32 1.39 13.15
CA GLU A 138 11.14 0.63 13.53
C GLU A 138 10.07 0.64 12.43
N GLY A 139 9.40 -0.50 12.23
CA GLY A 139 8.27 -0.59 11.31
C GLY A 139 7.14 0.40 11.65
N GLY A 140 6.56 1.01 10.61
CA GLY A 140 5.52 2.04 10.75
C GLY A 140 6.01 3.39 11.23
N THR A 141 7.33 3.63 11.23
CA THR A 141 7.94 4.94 11.55
C THR A 141 8.83 5.43 10.42
N LEU A 142 9.15 6.72 10.44
CA LEU A 142 10.18 7.31 9.58
C LEU A 142 9.95 6.96 8.10
N ILE A 143 10.90 6.30 7.44
CA ILE A 143 10.79 5.89 6.02
C ILE A 143 9.74 4.79 5.79
N PHE A 144 9.32 4.08 6.83
CA PHE A 144 8.20 3.12 6.80
C PHE A 144 6.87 3.77 7.22
N GLY A 145 6.83 5.09 7.31
CA GLY A 145 5.64 5.90 7.59
C GLY A 145 5.70 7.21 6.81
N GLY A 146 5.58 8.35 7.51
CA GLY A 146 5.43 9.67 6.89
C GLY A 146 6.58 10.18 6.01
N TYR A 147 7.82 9.72 6.21
CA TYR A 147 8.96 10.04 5.31
C TYR A 147 9.03 9.09 4.11
N GLY A 148 8.24 8.02 4.12
CA GLY A 148 8.32 6.98 3.11
C GLY A 148 8.03 7.49 1.69
N PRO A 149 8.48 6.75 0.67
CA PRO A 149 8.18 7.06 -0.71
C PRO A 149 6.78 6.60 -1.11
N TYR A 150 6.25 7.18 -2.18
CA TYR A 150 5.09 6.64 -2.89
C TYR A 150 5.48 5.47 -3.80
N VAL A 151 4.51 4.62 -4.14
CA VAL A 151 4.63 3.73 -5.30
C VAL A 151 4.96 4.55 -6.56
N ASN A 152 5.90 4.06 -7.36
CA ASN A 152 6.53 4.71 -8.51
C ASN A 152 7.37 5.96 -8.20
N SER A 153 7.79 6.18 -6.95
CA SER A 153 8.88 7.13 -6.66
C SER A 153 10.17 6.63 -7.34
N PRO A 154 10.84 7.45 -8.16
CA PRO A 154 12.08 7.03 -8.82
C PRO A 154 13.20 6.81 -7.80
N VAL A 155 14.02 5.80 -8.09
CA VAL A 155 15.18 5.40 -7.32
C VAL A 155 16.41 5.59 -8.19
N PHE A 156 17.49 6.06 -7.60
CA PHE A 156 18.77 6.29 -8.25
C PHE A 156 19.89 5.67 -7.42
N VAL A 157 20.98 5.29 -8.10
CA VAL A 157 22.27 5.03 -7.47
C VAL A 157 23.17 6.24 -7.69
N GLU A 158 23.83 6.70 -6.63
CA GLU A 158 24.80 7.78 -6.69
C GLU A 158 26.16 7.22 -7.15
N ARG A 159 26.65 7.72 -8.29
CA ARG A 159 27.95 7.36 -8.87
C ARG A 159 28.67 8.62 -9.30
N ASP A 160 29.92 8.78 -8.90
CA ASP A 160 30.74 9.95 -9.22
C ASP A 160 30.02 11.28 -8.91
N LEU A 161 29.31 11.33 -7.77
CA LEU A 161 28.49 12.47 -7.33
C LEU A 161 27.30 12.81 -8.25
N THR A 162 26.89 11.89 -9.12
CA THR A 162 25.74 12.02 -10.01
C THR A 162 24.68 10.96 -9.71
N LEU A 163 23.40 11.32 -9.86
CA LEU A 163 22.30 10.37 -9.74
C LEU A 163 22.04 9.68 -11.07
N GLN A 164 22.14 8.35 -11.08
CA GLN A 164 21.88 7.53 -12.24
C GLN A 164 20.72 6.57 -11.94
N PRO A 165 19.76 6.37 -12.87
CA PRO A 165 18.78 5.31 -12.73
C PRO A 165 19.49 3.96 -12.56
N LEU A 166 18.89 3.05 -11.80
CA LEU A 166 19.36 1.69 -11.65
C LEU A 166 19.41 1.01 -13.02
N PRO A 167 20.58 0.51 -13.47
CA PRO A 167 20.67 -0.32 -14.66
C PRO A 167 19.76 -1.55 -14.56
N ALA A 168 19.32 -2.10 -15.70
CA ALA A 168 18.40 -3.25 -15.71
C ALA A 168 19.00 -4.52 -15.07
N ASP A 169 20.32 -4.62 -15.04
CA ASP A 169 21.12 -5.68 -14.42
C ASP A 169 21.68 -5.28 -13.04
N TYR A 170 21.21 -4.17 -12.46
CA TYR A 170 21.69 -3.68 -11.17
C TYR A 170 21.48 -4.72 -10.07
N VAL A 171 22.57 -4.98 -9.34
CA VAL A 171 22.57 -5.73 -8.09
C VAL A 171 23.15 -4.82 -7.02
N PRO A 172 22.46 -4.60 -5.89
CA PRO A 172 22.99 -3.80 -4.80
C PRO A 172 24.34 -4.34 -4.33
N ALA A 173 25.31 -3.45 -4.16
CA ALA A 173 26.60 -3.77 -3.57
C ALA A 173 26.82 -2.96 -2.30
N ALA A 174 27.59 -3.52 -1.35
CA ALA A 174 27.99 -2.77 -0.17
C ALA A 174 28.79 -1.52 -0.58
N GLY A 175 28.45 -0.37 -0.01
CA GLY A 175 29.01 0.94 -0.39
C GLY A 175 28.20 1.70 -1.45
N ASP A 176 27.21 1.08 -2.08
CA ASP A 176 26.27 1.81 -2.94
C ASP A 176 25.49 2.84 -2.10
N VAL A 177 25.28 4.03 -2.66
CA VAL A 177 24.39 5.04 -2.08
C VAL A 177 23.16 5.15 -2.97
N LEU A 178 22.01 4.84 -2.41
CA LEU A 178 20.72 4.92 -3.10
C LEU A 178 20.01 6.22 -2.73
N GLN A 179 19.37 6.86 -3.70
CA GLN A 179 18.49 7.99 -3.46
C GLN A 179 17.09 7.73 -4.01
N ILE A 180 16.06 8.00 -3.20
CA ILE A 180 14.65 7.85 -3.57
C ILE A 180 14.01 9.23 -3.55
N VAL A 181 13.43 9.66 -4.67
CA VAL A 181 12.81 10.99 -4.79
C VAL A 181 11.30 10.84 -4.70
N ARG A 182 10.71 11.38 -3.64
CA ARG A 182 9.25 11.49 -3.50
C ARG A 182 8.80 12.87 -3.98
N SER A 183 7.84 12.86 -4.90
CA SER A 183 7.25 14.10 -5.41
C SER A 183 5.74 14.12 -5.19
N ASP A 184 5.28 15.14 -4.49
CA ASP A 184 3.87 15.34 -4.18
C ASP A 184 3.16 15.99 -5.37
N PRO A 185 1.90 15.61 -5.64
CA PRO A 185 1.07 16.30 -6.61
C PRO A 185 0.88 17.77 -6.22
N LEU A 186 0.94 18.68 -7.20
CA LEU A 186 0.70 20.10 -6.96
C LEU A 186 -0.68 20.36 -6.35
N ARG A 187 -1.67 19.53 -6.72
CA ARG A 187 -3.00 19.53 -6.13
C ARG A 187 -3.25 18.17 -5.48
N MET A 188 -3.15 18.14 -4.16
CA MET A 188 -3.56 16.98 -3.37
C MET A 188 -5.09 16.94 -3.22
N PRO A 189 -5.75 15.79 -3.44
CA PRO A 189 -7.17 15.65 -3.14
C PRO A 189 -7.44 15.82 -1.64
N LEU A 190 -8.69 16.12 -1.28
CA LEU A 190 -9.17 16.02 0.09
C LEU A 190 -9.56 14.57 0.40
N HIS A 191 -10.40 13.99 -0.47
CA HIS A 191 -11.01 12.69 -0.25
C HIS A 191 -11.06 11.86 -1.52
N CYS A 192 -10.97 10.53 -1.38
CA CYS A 192 -11.44 9.57 -2.36
C CYS A 192 -12.51 8.70 -1.69
N THR A 193 -13.75 8.79 -2.17
CA THR A 193 -14.92 8.11 -1.59
C THR A 193 -15.37 6.97 -2.51
N PHE A 194 -15.68 5.82 -1.93
CA PHE A 194 -16.16 4.62 -2.59
C PHE A 194 -17.56 4.30 -2.06
N GLU A 195 -18.57 4.27 -2.92
CA GLU A 195 -19.87 3.66 -2.58
C GLU A 195 -19.68 2.14 -2.53
N ASN A 196 -19.71 1.55 -1.34
CA ASN A 196 -19.42 0.12 -1.10
C ASN A 196 -20.60 -0.78 -1.52
N ARG A 197 -20.85 -0.84 -2.83
CA ARG A 197 -21.83 -1.70 -3.49
C ARG A 197 -21.41 -1.94 -4.92
N VAL A 198 -21.83 -3.04 -5.53
CA VAL A 198 -21.57 -3.29 -6.95
C VAL A 198 -22.17 -2.16 -7.79
N GLY A 199 -21.37 -1.60 -8.70
CA GLY A 199 -21.71 -0.45 -9.54
C GLY A 199 -21.62 0.91 -8.84
N GLY A 200 -21.30 0.93 -7.54
CA GLY A 200 -21.17 2.15 -6.74
C GLY A 200 -20.06 3.05 -7.26
N ILE A 201 -20.26 4.36 -7.19
CA ILE A 201 -19.33 5.36 -7.73
C ILE A 201 -18.12 5.53 -6.81
N ILE A 202 -16.96 5.68 -7.44
CA ILE A 202 -15.73 6.15 -6.81
C ILE A 202 -15.53 7.60 -7.22
N SER A 203 -15.35 8.50 -6.26
CA SER A 203 -15.20 9.94 -6.51
C SER A 203 -14.00 10.53 -5.78
N VAL A 204 -13.35 11.50 -6.41
CA VAL A 204 -12.27 12.31 -5.84
C VAL A 204 -12.77 13.73 -5.63
N GLU A 205 -12.43 14.30 -4.48
CA GLU A 205 -12.85 15.65 -4.07
C GLU A 205 -11.61 16.55 -3.90
N TYR A 206 -11.69 17.77 -4.41
CA TYR A 206 -10.69 18.82 -4.23
C TYR A 206 -11.32 20.05 -3.57
N THR A 207 -10.51 20.85 -2.89
CA THR A 207 -10.97 22.08 -2.24
C THR A 207 -11.66 23.03 -3.23
N GLY A 208 -12.90 23.39 -2.94
CA GLY A 208 -13.66 24.36 -3.73
C GLY A 208 -14.26 23.82 -5.03
N GLU A 209 -14.17 22.51 -5.27
CA GLU A 209 -14.70 21.85 -6.48
C GLU A 209 -15.75 20.78 -6.14
N PRO A 210 -16.73 20.54 -7.02
CA PRO A 210 -17.64 19.42 -6.84
C PRO A 210 -16.89 18.08 -6.93
N PRO A 211 -17.33 17.04 -6.20
CA PRO A 211 -16.75 15.70 -6.31
C PRO A 211 -16.82 15.19 -7.76
N ARG A 212 -15.71 14.60 -8.23
CA ARG A 212 -15.58 14.08 -9.58
C ARG A 212 -15.57 12.55 -9.57
N ALA A 213 -16.47 11.93 -10.31
CA ALA A 213 -16.47 10.48 -10.47
C ALA A 213 -15.23 10.04 -11.26
N ILE A 214 -14.50 9.06 -10.72
CA ILE A 214 -13.30 8.52 -11.35
C ILE A 214 -13.45 7.05 -11.74
N GLY A 215 -14.34 6.28 -11.10
CA GLY A 215 -14.53 4.86 -11.40
C GLY A 215 -15.69 4.22 -10.65
N ARG A 216 -15.71 2.89 -10.61
CA ARG A 216 -16.77 2.10 -9.98
C ARG A 216 -16.23 0.98 -9.13
N VAL A 217 -17.01 0.61 -8.11
CA VAL A 217 -16.85 -0.62 -7.34
C VAL A 217 -17.44 -1.78 -8.14
N LEU A 218 -16.59 -2.74 -8.49
CA LEU A 218 -16.96 -3.96 -9.20
C LEU A 218 -17.33 -5.08 -8.23
N ARG A 219 -16.73 -5.07 -7.04
CA ARG A 219 -17.07 -5.96 -5.93
C ARG A 219 -16.94 -5.19 -4.62
N ALA A 220 -18.00 -5.20 -3.84
CA ALA A 220 -18.04 -4.61 -2.50
C ALA A 220 -17.32 -5.48 -1.47
N ILE A 221 -16.83 -4.86 -0.40
CA ILE A 221 -16.35 -5.57 0.79
C ILE A 221 -17.49 -5.78 1.79
N SER A 222 -17.41 -6.91 2.49
CA SER A 222 -18.25 -7.15 3.67
C SER A 222 -17.49 -7.82 4.81
N GLY A 223 -16.21 -8.18 4.63
CA GLY A 223 -15.44 -8.93 5.61
C GLY A 223 -14.03 -8.41 5.83
N ILE A 224 -13.34 -9.01 6.79
CA ILE A 224 -11.91 -8.78 7.10
C ILE A 224 -11.09 -10.07 6.94
N GLY A 225 -9.80 -9.92 6.66
CA GLY A 225 -8.87 -11.00 6.35
C GLY A 225 -7.58 -10.99 7.16
N ARG A 226 -6.76 -12.01 6.96
CA ARG A 226 -5.44 -12.17 7.57
C ARG A 226 -4.37 -11.44 6.77
N PHE A 227 -4.27 -10.15 6.98
CA PHE A 227 -3.21 -9.34 6.40
C PHE A 227 -2.15 -9.10 7.48
N GLU A 228 -1.19 -10.01 7.64
CA GLU A 228 -0.25 -10.03 8.79
C GLU A 228 0.49 -8.71 9.01
N GLY A 229 0.77 -7.95 7.94
CA GLY A 229 1.41 -6.65 8.08
C GLY A 229 0.57 -5.61 8.85
N THR A 230 -0.72 -5.87 9.09
CA THR A 230 -1.59 -5.01 9.92
C THR A 230 -1.15 -4.95 11.39
N LEU A 231 -0.28 -5.88 11.84
CA LEU A 231 0.41 -5.78 13.13
C LEU A 231 1.11 -4.43 13.34
N TYR A 232 1.54 -3.76 12.27
CA TYR A 232 2.26 -2.48 12.34
C TYR A 232 1.40 -1.28 11.90
N ALA A 233 0.08 -1.44 11.74
CA ALA A 233 -0.83 -0.37 11.32
C ALA A 233 -2.12 -0.38 12.14
N ALA A 234 -2.47 0.75 12.74
CA ALA A 234 -3.71 0.88 13.50
C ALA A 234 -4.96 0.91 12.59
N ALA A 235 -6.13 0.73 13.18
CA ALA A 235 -7.40 0.74 12.46
C ALA A 235 -7.60 2.04 11.67
N GLY A 236 -8.08 1.92 10.43
CA GLY A 236 -8.32 3.04 9.53
C GLY A 236 -7.03 3.60 8.93
N ARG A 237 -5.95 2.82 8.90
CA ARG A 237 -4.66 3.23 8.34
C ARG A 237 -4.23 2.34 7.18
N LEU A 238 -3.45 2.93 6.29
CA LEU A 238 -2.80 2.21 5.21
C LEU A 238 -1.64 1.40 5.77
N ARG A 239 -1.70 0.08 5.61
CA ARG A 239 -0.62 -0.84 5.95
C ARG A 239 0.39 -0.93 4.81
N ALA A 240 -0.09 -1.04 3.59
CA ALA A 240 0.76 -1.11 2.41
C ALA A 240 0.05 -0.56 1.17
N ASN A 241 0.85 -0.02 0.25
CA ASN A 241 0.44 0.26 -1.10
C ASN A 241 1.46 -0.35 -2.07
N HIS A 242 0.97 -1.00 -3.11
CA HIS A 242 1.76 -1.38 -4.28
C HIS A 242 0.90 -1.23 -5.53
N CYS A 243 1.47 -1.50 -6.70
CA CYS A 243 0.80 -1.26 -7.99
C CYS A 243 -0.52 -2.03 -8.22
N GLY A 244 -0.99 -2.83 -7.27
CA GLY A 244 -2.23 -3.61 -7.39
C GLY A 244 -3.01 -3.75 -6.09
N VAL A 245 -2.53 -3.19 -4.97
CA VAL A 245 -3.21 -3.34 -3.67
C VAL A 245 -3.01 -2.07 -2.87
N VAL A 246 -4.11 -1.61 -2.27
CA VAL A 246 -4.13 -0.71 -1.12
C VAL A 246 -4.64 -1.55 0.06
N ASP A 247 -3.79 -1.78 1.06
CA ASP A 247 -4.05 -2.67 2.20
C ASP A 247 -4.41 -1.84 3.44
N ILE A 248 -5.64 -1.98 3.93
CA ILE A 248 -6.19 -1.16 5.02
C ILE A 248 -6.37 -2.00 6.28
N SER A 249 -5.83 -1.51 7.39
CA SER A 249 -6.01 -2.13 8.70
C SER A 249 -7.38 -1.80 9.30
N THR A 250 -8.05 -2.81 9.85
CA THR A 250 -9.22 -2.67 10.75
C THR A 250 -8.84 -2.98 12.20
N SER A 251 -7.65 -3.53 12.44
CA SER A 251 -7.22 -3.98 13.76
C SER A 251 -6.47 -2.88 14.53
N PRO A 252 -6.46 -2.93 15.87
CA PRO A 252 -5.50 -2.14 16.65
C PRO A 252 -4.05 -2.46 16.26
N LEU A 253 -3.12 -1.56 16.58
CA LEU A 253 -1.69 -1.83 16.46
C LEU A 253 -1.32 -3.08 17.27
N GLY A 254 -0.51 -3.96 16.67
CA GLY A 254 -0.12 -5.24 17.25
C GLY A 254 -1.11 -6.38 17.03
N GLU A 255 -2.21 -6.16 16.30
CA GLU A 255 -3.25 -7.15 16.03
C GLU A 255 -3.46 -7.33 14.53
N VAL A 256 -3.99 -8.48 14.11
CA VAL A 256 -4.22 -8.79 12.67
C VAL A 256 -5.66 -8.55 12.28
N GLY A 257 -5.90 -7.80 11.20
CA GLY A 257 -7.23 -7.62 10.62
C GLY A 257 -7.25 -6.48 9.62
N GLY A 258 -7.79 -6.73 8.43
CA GLY A 258 -7.89 -5.70 7.41
C GLY A 258 -8.67 -6.13 6.18
N PHE A 259 -8.67 -5.29 5.16
CA PHE A 259 -9.20 -5.58 3.84
C PHE A 259 -8.32 -4.90 2.79
N GLN A 260 -8.44 -5.32 1.53
CA GLN A 260 -7.66 -4.77 0.43
C GLN A 260 -8.56 -4.12 -0.61
N ILE A 261 -8.10 -3.02 -1.20
CA ILE A 261 -8.67 -2.43 -2.42
C ILE A 261 -7.74 -2.80 -3.56
N ILE A 262 -8.28 -3.43 -4.61
CA ILE A 262 -7.50 -3.94 -5.75
C ILE A 262 -8.13 -3.54 -7.09
N PRO A 263 -7.32 -3.23 -8.12
CA PRO A 263 -7.83 -2.94 -9.44
C PRO A 263 -8.29 -4.24 -10.14
N ARG A 264 -9.22 -4.07 -11.08
CA ARG A 264 -9.84 -5.16 -11.85
C ARG A 264 -8.84 -6.16 -12.43
N GLY A 265 -7.80 -5.69 -13.11
CA GLY A 265 -6.82 -6.56 -13.76
C GLY A 265 -6.01 -7.39 -12.76
N HIS A 266 -5.60 -6.82 -11.63
CA HIS A 266 -4.93 -7.60 -10.59
C HIS A 266 -5.87 -8.64 -9.96
N ALA A 267 -7.14 -8.29 -9.72
CA ALA A 267 -8.15 -9.21 -9.18
C ALA A 267 -8.34 -10.48 -10.04
N GLN A 268 -7.96 -10.43 -11.32
CA GLN A 268 -8.03 -11.55 -12.25
C GLN A 268 -6.69 -12.28 -12.46
N SER A 269 -5.64 -11.87 -11.74
CA SER A 269 -4.36 -12.58 -11.77
C SER A 269 -4.53 -14.00 -11.20
N PRO A 270 -3.87 -15.04 -11.76
CA PRO A 270 -4.11 -16.44 -11.38
C PRO A 270 -3.99 -16.72 -9.88
N GLU A 271 -3.04 -16.07 -9.21
CA GLU A 271 -2.80 -16.20 -7.77
C GLU A 271 -3.91 -15.59 -6.91
N LEU A 272 -4.77 -14.74 -7.47
CA LEU A 272 -5.89 -14.09 -6.79
C LEU A 272 -7.25 -14.73 -7.14
N SER A 273 -7.27 -15.96 -7.66
CA SER A 273 -8.50 -16.69 -7.99
C SER A 273 -9.52 -16.76 -6.83
N TYR A 274 -9.07 -16.73 -5.58
CA TYR A 274 -9.93 -16.72 -4.38
C TYR A 274 -10.71 -15.40 -4.17
N VAL A 275 -10.30 -14.29 -4.80
CA VAL A 275 -10.97 -12.99 -4.68
C VAL A 275 -12.42 -13.08 -5.16
N ALA A 276 -12.67 -13.88 -6.20
CA ALA A 276 -14.01 -14.08 -6.77
C ALA A 276 -15.02 -14.64 -5.75
N THR A 277 -14.55 -15.37 -4.75
CA THR A 277 -15.40 -16.05 -3.75
C THR A 277 -15.30 -15.47 -2.35
N SER A 278 -14.48 -14.45 -2.14
CA SER A 278 -14.19 -13.93 -0.80
C SER A 278 -14.61 -12.46 -0.62
N THR A 279 -14.70 -11.97 0.62
CA THR A 279 -15.38 -10.70 0.94
C THR A 279 -14.48 -9.61 1.50
N GLN A 280 -13.18 -9.90 1.58
CA GLN A 280 -12.13 -9.04 2.12
C GLN A 280 -11.44 -8.16 1.06
N TRP A 281 -11.97 -8.14 -0.16
CA TRP A 281 -11.40 -7.47 -1.32
C TRP A 281 -12.43 -6.55 -1.99
N LEU A 282 -12.15 -5.25 -1.98
CA LEU A 282 -12.88 -4.23 -2.73
C LEU A 282 -12.26 -4.21 -4.13
N VAL A 283 -12.98 -4.74 -5.12
CA VAL A 283 -12.50 -4.72 -6.51
C VAL A 283 -13.02 -3.47 -7.17
N ILE A 284 -12.14 -2.69 -7.77
CA ILE A 284 -12.47 -1.41 -8.40
C ILE A 284 -12.00 -1.36 -9.85
N GLY A 285 -12.61 -0.50 -10.65
CA GLY A 285 -12.22 -0.28 -12.03
C GLY A 285 -12.71 1.05 -12.58
N PRO A 286 -12.42 1.32 -13.86
CA PRO A 286 -12.88 2.52 -14.55
C PRO A 286 -14.41 2.63 -14.63
N LEU A 287 -14.90 3.81 -15.05
CA LEU A 287 -16.33 4.05 -15.22
C LEU A 287 -16.93 3.23 -16.38
N ASP A 288 -16.14 3.05 -17.45
CA ASP A 288 -16.43 2.20 -18.61
C ASP A 288 -15.59 0.92 -18.51
N ASP A 289 -16.21 -0.25 -18.67
CA ASP A 289 -15.50 -1.51 -18.61
C ASP A 289 -14.51 -1.70 -19.78
N ALA A 290 -14.67 -0.98 -20.88
CA ALA A 290 -13.73 -1.00 -22.00
C ALA A 290 -12.42 -0.25 -21.69
N ASP A 291 -12.42 0.64 -20.69
CA ASP A 291 -11.24 1.44 -20.35
C ASP A 291 -10.12 0.61 -19.71
N PRO A 292 -8.88 1.11 -19.76
CA PRO A 292 -7.74 0.44 -19.15
C PRO A 292 -7.89 0.24 -17.63
N SER A 293 -7.34 -0.88 -17.13
CA SER A 293 -7.23 -1.16 -15.70
C SER A 293 -6.11 -0.33 -15.05
N TRP A 294 -6.24 -0.11 -13.74
CA TRP A 294 -5.51 0.91 -12.99
C TRP A 294 -4.26 0.40 -12.26
N GLU A 295 -3.69 -0.74 -12.65
CA GLU A 295 -2.46 -1.22 -12.02
C GLU A 295 -1.32 -0.21 -12.20
N GLY A 296 -0.73 0.25 -11.09
CA GLY A 296 0.33 1.25 -11.09
C GLY A 296 -0.15 2.67 -11.42
N ILE A 297 -1.47 2.92 -11.45
CA ILE A 297 -2.07 4.19 -11.84
C ILE A 297 -2.52 4.99 -10.61
N ALA A 298 -2.32 6.30 -10.72
CA ALA A 298 -2.78 7.26 -9.72
C ALA A 298 -4.32 7.40 -9.71
N PRO A 299 -4.93 7.82 -8.60
CA PRO A 299 -4.27 8.18 -7.34
C PRO A 299 -4.06 6.99 -6.39
N LEU A 300 -4.67 5.83 -6.66
CA LEU A 300 -4.74 4.75 -5.68
C LEU A 300 -3.48 3.86 -5.69
N PHE A 301 -2.95 3.54 -6.86
CA PHE A 301 -1.86 2.57 -7.02
C PHE A 301 -0.51 3.20 -7.40
N SER A 302 -0.42 4.53 -7.30
CA SER A 302 0.81 5.30 -7.56
C SER A 302 0.71 6.72 -7.01
N GLY A 303 1.79 7.25 -6.43
CA GLY A 303 2.00 8.70 -6.26
C GLY A 303 1.19 9.50 -5.23
N TYR A 304 0.33 8.89 -4.39
CA TYR A 304 -0.48 9.65 -3.40
C TYR A 304 -0.59 9.01 -2.01
N LEU A 305 -0.50 7.69 -1.89
CA LEU A 305 -0.78 7.02 -0.62
C LEU A 305 0.52 6.61 0.09
N LEU A 306 0.66 7.03 1.35
CA LEU A 306 1.74 6.62 2.25
C LEU A 306 1.23 5.68 3.34
N PRO A 307 2.04 4.69 3.76
CA PRO A 307 1.76 3.87 4.92
C PRO A 307 1.63 4.69 6.21
N SER A 308 1.04 4.03 7.19
CA SER A 308 0.47 4.61 8.41
C SER A 308 1.38 5.55 9.21
N TYR A 309 0.68 6.51 9.82
CA TYR A 309 1.04 7.32 10.98
C TYR A 309 0.55 6.66 12.27
N ARG A 310 1.12 6.99 13.42
CA ARG A 310 0.81 6.31 14.70
C ARG A 310 -0.20 7.12 15.55
N PRO A 311 -0.93 6.49 16.50
CA PRO A 311 -1.88 7.21 17.35
C PRO A 311 -1.24 8.25 18.30
N ASP A 312 0.01 8.03 18.69
CA ASP A 312 0.82 8.96 19.50
C ASP A 312 1.17 10.25 18.76
N ASP A 313 1.11 10.29 17.42
CA ASP A 313 1.26 11.54 16.66
C ASP A 313 0.29 12.67 17.07
N ILE A 314 -0.82 12.32 17.74
CA ILE A 314 -1.82 13.26 18.26
C ILE A 314 -1.90 13.21 19.79
N LEU A 315 -1.77 12.02 20.37
CA LEU A 315 -1.94 11.81 21.82
C LEU A 315 -0.64 11.95 22.60
N GLY A 316 0.49 11.98 21.91
CA GLY A 316 1.82 12.19 22.47
C GLY A 316 2.10 13.65 22.77
N ASP A 317 3.19 13.88 23.49
CA ASP A 317 3.68 15.22 23.82
C ASP A 317 4.47 15.76 22.63
N HIS A 318 3.76 16.36 21.67
CA HIS A 318 4.32 16.86 20.42
C HIS A 318 3.88 18.31 20.17
N ASP A 319 4.84 19.23 20.13
CA ASP A 319 4.57 20.64 19.79
C ASP A 319 4.07 20.82 18.35
N ASP A 320 4.37 19.86 17.46
CA ASP A 320 4.01 19.86 16.03
C ASP A 320 2.77 18.99 15.71
N TRP A 321 1.93 18.67 16.71
CA TRP A 321 0.77 17.79 16.58
C TRP A 321 -0.14 18.13 15.39
N MET A 322 -0.30 19.40 15.03
CA MET A 322 -1.13 19.84 13.91
C MET A 322 -0.55 19.36 12.57
N GLN A 323 0.77 19.48 12.37
CA GLN A 323 1.43 19.02 11.15
C GLN A 323 1.30 17.50 11.04
N ARG A 324 1.50 16.77 12.14
CA ARG A 324 1.32 15.32 12.20
C ARG A 324 -0.13 14.91 11.90
N ALA A 325 -1.09 15.66 12.41
CA ALA A 325 -2.51 15.43 12.16
C ALA A 325 -2.92 15.73 10.72
N LEU A 326 -2.28 16.69 10.04
CA LEU A 326 -2.56 17.04 8.65
C LEU A 326 -1.80 16.16 7.66
N SER A 327 -0.64 15.62 8.03
CA SER A 327 0.16 14.77 7.13
C SER A 327 -0.32 13.32 7.04
N ARG A 328 -1.33 12.96 7.84
CA ARG A 328 -1.82 11.58 7.92
C ARG A 328 -2.74 11.23 6.76
N LEU A 329 -2.59 9.99 6.29
CA LEU A 329 -3.63 9.31 5.55
C LEU A 329 -4.56 8.59 6.53
N LEU A 330 -5.86 8.71 6.32
CA LEU A 330 -6.90 8.08 7.12
C LEU A 330 -7.93 7.38 6.24
N VAL A 331 -8.51 6.31 6.76
CA VAL A 331 -9.69 5.68 6.18
C VAL A 331 -10.85 5.78 7.16
N GLN A 332 -11.93 6.38 6.69
CA GLN A 332 -13.21 6.52 7.38
C GLN A 332 -14.27 5.68 6.67
N VAL A 333 -15.36 5.39 7.38
CA VAL A 333 -16.49 4.64 6.84
C VAL A 333 -17.81 5.31 7.18
N ARG A 334 -18.85 5.01 6.42
CA ARG A 334 -20.25 5.26 6.80
C ARG A 334 -20.97 3.95 6.97
N TYR A 335 -21.82 3.89 7.99
CA TYR A 335 -22.75 2.79 8.17
C TYR A 335 -24.15 3.23 7.76
N ASN A 336 -24.81 2.44 6.90
CA ASN A 336 -26.20 2.63 6.51
C ASN A 336 -26.53 4.09 6.08
N GLY A 337 -25.60 4.76 5.38
CA GLY A 337 -25.77 6.15 4.94
C GLY A 337 -25.69 7.22 6.03
N GLY A 338 -25.20 6.88 7.23
CA GLY A 338 -25.00 7.81 8.35
C GLY A 338 -23.80 8.74 8.20
N ASP A 339 -23.35 9.31 9.33
CA ASP A 339 -22.19 10.20 9.37
C ASP A 339 -20.86 9.46 9.11
N TRP A 340 -19.83 10.22 8.73
CA TRP A 340 -18.48 9.68 8.62
C TRP A 340 -17.94 9.33 10.01
N GLU A 341 -17.56 8.08 10.17
CA GLU A 341 -17.02 7.52 11.41
C GLU A 341 -15.59 7.00 11.19
N PRO A 342 -14.76 6.91 12.24
CA PRO A 342 -13.53 6.15 12.19
C PRO A 342 -13.78 4.69 11.77
N MET A 343 -12.78 4.06 11.14
CA MET A 343 -12.84 2.63 10.85
C MET A 343 -13.14 1.82 12.14
N PRO A 344 -14.07 0.83 12.10
CA PRO A 344 -14.31 -0.04 13.24
C PRO A 344 -13.04 -0.79 13.64
N ARG A 345 -12.89 -1.04 14.94
CA ARG A 345 -11.77 -1.80 15.50
C ARG A 345 -12.13 -3.28 15.56
N ILE A 346 -11.67 -4.05 14.57
CA ILE A 346 -11.97 -5.46 14.39
C ILE A 346 -10.66 -6.22 14.13
N CYS A 347 -10.40 -7.27 14.90
CA CYS A 347 -9.24 -8.14 14.70
C CYS A 347 -9.59 -9.63 14.73
N LEU A 348 -8.73 -10.42 14.10
CA LEU A 348 -8.67 -11.86 14.20
C LEU A 348 -7.75 -12.22 15.37
N ASP A 349 -8.28 -12.92 16.37
CA ASP A 349 -7.59 -13.18 17.61
C ASP A 349 -7.56 -14.69 17.91
N PRO A 350 -6.38 -15.33 17.91
CA PRO A 350 -6.25 -16.76 18.23
C PRO A 350 -6.42 -17.06 19.72
N GLY A 351 -6.32 -16.06 20.60
CA GLY A 351 -6.52 -16.18 22.05
C GLY A 351 -7.95 -15.87 22.50
N ALA A 352 -8.81 -15.33 21.63
CA ALA A 352 -10.20 -15.06 21.98
C ALA A 352 -11.00 -16.36 22.13
N GLN A 353 -11.69 -16.51 23.28
CA GLN A 353 -12.52 -17.68 23.54
C GLN A 353 -13.90 -17.59 22.89
N THR A 354 -14.45 -16.38 22.76
CA THR A 354 -15.77 -16.11 22.21
C THR A 354 -15.77 -14.85 21.35
N ASP A 355 -16.67 -14.81 20.38
CA ASP A 355 -16.94 -13.63 19.57
C ASP A 355 -17.71 -12.59 20.42
N ASN A 356 -17.23 -11.34 20.45
CA ASN A 356 -17.81 -10.24 21.23
C ASN A 356 -18.49 -9.16 20.36
N ARG A 357 -19.06 -9.51 19.20
CA ARG A 357 -19.71 -8.58 18.25
C ARG A 357 -20.75 -7.65 18.90
N GLU A 358 -21.66 -8.18 19.70
CA GLU A 358 -22.75 -7.39 20.30
C GLU A 358 -22.21 -6.35 21.29
N GLN A 359 -21.30 -6.77 22.17
CA GLN A 359 -20.71 -5.91 23.19
C GLN A 359 -19.82 -4.83 22.55
N SER A 360 -19.10 -5.18 21.48
CA SER A 360 -18.26 -4.24 20.72
C SER A 360 -19.07 -3.29 19.82
N GLY A 361 -20.34 -3.61 19.56
CA GLY A 361 -21.14 -2.91 18.56
C GLY A 361 -20.57 -3.06 17.14
N GLY A 362 -20.07 -4.27 16.82
CA GLY A 362 -19.39 -4.55 15.56
C GLY A 362 -18.08 -3.78 15.39
N GLY A 363 -17.34 -3.55 16.48
CA GLY A 363 -16.06 -2.81 16.45
C GLY A 363 -16.19 -1.28 16.54
N ARG A 364 -17.42 -0.74 16.50
CA ARG A 364 -17.67 0.71 16.49
C ARG A 364 -17.58 1.36 17.88
N ARG A 365 -17.87 0.62 18.95
CA ARG A 365 -17.83 1.12 20.34
C ARG A 365 -16.60 0.65 21.11
N ARG A 366 -16.18 -0.60 20.89
CA ARG A 366 -15.03 -1.25 21.53
C ARG A 366 -14.40 -2.21 20.52
N LEU A 367 -13.23 -2.76 20.86
CA LEU A 367 -12.57 -3.76 20.02
C LEU A 367 -13.45 -5.01 19.88
N TRP A 368 -13.75 -5.37 18.63
CA TRP A 368 -14.33 -6.65 18.26
C TRP A 368 -13.19 -7.66 18.00
N ARG A 369 -13.14 -8.71 18.81
CA ARG A 369 -12.23 -9.84 18.65
C ARG A 369 -13.00 -11.01 18.05
N ILE A 370 -12.59 -11.44 16.85
CA ILE A 370 -13.14 -12.61 16.18
C ILE A 370 -12.20 -13.79 16.47
N PRO A 371 -12.65 -14.84 17.18
CA PRO A 371 -11.86 -16.05 17.41
C PRO A 371 -11.43 -16.70 16.11
N ALA A 372 -10.14 -16.63 15.78
CA ALA A 372 -9.62 -17.14 14.53
C ALA A 372 -8.14 -17.52 14.64
N SER A 373 -7.78 -18.67 14.05
CA SER A 373 -6.38 -19.01 13.81
C SER A 373 -5.74 -17.98 12.88
N LEU A 374 -4.48 -17.61 13.12
CA LEU A 374 -3.67 -16.82 12.20
C LEU A 374 -2.98 -17.67 11.12
N ASN A 375 -3.08 -19.00 11.20
CA ASN A 375 -2.56 -19.88 10.16
C ASN A 375 -3.30 -19.63 8.84
N PRO A 376 -2.59 -19.28 7.74
CA PRO A 376 -3.22 -18.96 6.45
C PRO A 376 -4.00 -20.14 5.85
N TYR A 377 -3.68 -21.38 6.23
CA TYR A 377 -4.34 -22.59 5.74
C TYR A 377 -5.60 -22.97 6.53
N THR A 378 -5.88 -22.32 7.66
CA THR A 378 -7.13 -22.53 8.39
C THR A 378 -8.21 -21.64 7.77
N PRO A 379 -9.41 -22.12 7.42
CA PRO A 379 -10.50 -21.26 6.99
C PRO A 379 -10.81 -20.15 8.01
N LEU A 380 -11.26 -18.99 7.55
CA LEU A 380 -11.76 -17.96 8.45
C LEU A 380 -13.15 -18.37 8.98
N PRO A 381 -13.52 -17.96 10.21
CA PRO A 381 -14.88 -18.16 10.69
C PRO A 381 -15.88 -17.34 9.84
N PRO A 382 -17.15 -17.77 9.72
CA PRO A 382 -18.18 -17.04 8.98
C PRO A 382 -18.28 -15.56 9.37
N THR A 383 -18.10 -15.23 10.65
CA THR A 383 -18.17 -13.85 11.16
C THR A 383 -17.08 -12.92 10.62
N ALA A 384 -15.96 -13.47 10.15
CA ALA A 384 -14.93 -12.66 9.48
C ALA A 384 -15.38 -12.23 8.07
N TYR A 385 -16.24 -13.00 7.40
CA TYR A 385 -16.71 -12.70 6.04
C TYR A 385 -17.80 -11.62 6.00
N ASP A 386 -18.47 -11.37 7.13
CA ASP A 386 -19.56 -10.39 7.26
C ASP A 386 -19.24 -9.25 8.27
N ALA A 387 -17.99 -9.17 8.75
CA ALA A 387 -17.53 -8.23 9.77
C ALA A 387 -17.74 -6.75 9.42
N LEU A 388 -17.74 -6.40 8.13
CA LEU A 388 -17.96 -5.04 7.63
C LEU A 388 -19.35 -4.87 7.00
N THR A 389 -20.27 -5.80 7.26
CA THR A 389 -21.67 -5.66 6.82
C THR A 389 -22.29 -4.38 7.36
N GLY A 390 -22.95 -3.63 6.48
CA GLY A 390 -23.55 -2.34 6.80
C GLY A 390 -22.66 -1.14 6.51
N VAL A 391 -21.36 -1.33 6.20
CA VAL A 391 -20.52 -0.27 5.64
C VAL A 391 -21.05 0.06 4.24
N THR A 392 -21.62 1.26 4.07
CA THR A 392 -22.15 1.74 2.79
C THR A 392 -21.15 2.53 1.99
N ASP A 393 -20.19 3.18 2.67
CA ASP A 393 -19.20 4.02 2.03
C ASP A 393 -17.86 3.90 2.75
N ILE A 394 -16.78 3.99 1.97
CA ILE A 394 -15.40 4.06 2.45
C ILE A 394 -14.81 5.37 1.93
N ARG A 395 -14.05 6.08 2.76
CA ARG A 395 -13.36 7.30 2.36
C ARG A 395 -11.90 7.25 2.76
N ILE A 396 -11.02 7.41 1.79
CA ILE A 396 -9.62 7.75 2.03
C ILE A 396 -9.53 9.27 2.15
N VAL A 397 -9.01 9.75 3.27
CA VAL A 397 -8.65 11.15 3.51
C VAL A 397 -7.17 11.30 3.24
N PHE A 398 -6.80 12.14 2.29
CA PHE A 398 -5.41 12.34 1.90
C PHE A 398 -4.69 13.31 2.83
N PRO A 399 -3.36 13.16 2.98
CA PRO A 399 -2.53 14.14 3.67
C PRO A 399 -2.72 15.55 3.10
N GLN A 400 -2.86 16.56 3.96
CA GLN A 400 -2.95 17.98 3.58
C GLN A 400 -1.67 18.75 3.91
N ALA A 401 -0.66 18.06 4.45
CA ALA A 401 0.65 18.61 4.74
C ALA A 401 1.74 17.57 4.49
N VAL A 402 2.94 18.02 4.14
CA VAL A 402 4.13 17.17 4.13
C VAL A 402 4.52 16.87 5.57
N TYR A 403 4.80 15.60 5.87
CA TYR A 403 5.40 15.26 7.15
C TYR A 403 6.86 15.61 7.18
N TRP A 404 7.16 16.61 7.99
CA TRP A 404 8.50 17.05 8.31
C TRP A 404 8.50 17.56 9.75
N PRO A 405 8.34 16.66 10.74
CA PRO A 405 8.15 17.04 12.13
C PRO A 405 9.33 17.86 12.66
N ALA A 406 9.04 18.77 13.59
CA ALA A 406 10.08 19.45 14.35
C ALA A 406 10.74 18.43 15.29
N THR A 407 12.07 18.43 15.35
CA THR A 407 12.78 17.66 16.38
C THR A 407 12.69 18.39 17.72
N GLU A 408 12.65 17.66 18.83
CA GLU A 408 12.66 18.20 20.20
C GLU A 408 13.87 19.09 20.54
N ASN A 409 14.80 19.28 19.60
CA ASN A 409 15.74 20.38 19.64
C ASN A 409 15.72 21.02 18.26
N GLY A 410 15.33 22.30 18.18
CA GLY A 410 15.39 23.10 16.96
C GLY A 410 16.81 23.27 16.44
N GLN A 411 17.35 22.22 15.84
CA GLN A 411 18.60 22.18 15.07
C GLN A 411 18.36 21.53 13.72
#